data_AF-A0A522M0C0-F1
#
_entry.id   AF-A0A522M0C0-F1
#
_cell.length_a   1.000
_cell.length_b   1.000
_cell.length_c   1.000
_cell.angle_alpha   90.00
_cell.angle_beta   90.00
_cell.angle_gamma   90.00
#
_symmetry.space_group_name_H-M   'P 1'
#
loop_
_entity.id
_entity.type
_entity.pdbx_description
1 polymer ?
#
loop_
_entity_poly.entity_id
_entity_poly.type
_entity_poly.pdbx_seq_one_letter_code
_entity_poly.pdbx_strand_id
1 'polypeptide(L)'
;MLDQIAGCVDSGSFTIEIDLRAGRVPVADAWTLEAVGTPTVDLAATAVAGHVSRLDLTVGGGTLLLEGNHLRPKILIKSLRFEAGKGITEANYRGRGIWRPIVWVFRGLATSALRKLEFRTDVLSVLHGNVLGVKDVAAPAARDRNSSSPTASAPAPPRRPAFIDLVSEVRIHDSEFVAYGGRPLSLGSMIEFHTASPSRTGTPVHVAIVAGVFRPAREGRPEQFGVAGRVDGEIENGAIAFVGSRCAFSHGELTGGAFEVGSPTGAPIQASLSAATLALDLTAGELDVPGGPRVDVEAPSHFVVRDLRLRPDGQYSGIVDAELFGKAGRIQRNGVVVSLSDVKLHATGVAIASGRATGDVQLESKYRMDYPLVVRYPVAQVGERRVQLLFQGSFAATLHLQDAGSDGKGAATGEYRFTVPWPPVERAAFEVLRAKWSQDIPPIMRNVGFVVDPKRFGPCGGTCFLVNLDVTVEKKEAKGRLFRQVCDTQGKADLVVDTASRSFLLRNVRIEPRCRGIAGWVVNFLGPLLTKTYTDVTLFQMPEALPFTIESVDGGDDRITIAGKVAWASQAPAGPSQPPSSPVPAAPPR
;
A
#
# COMPACT_ATOMS: atom_id res chain seq x y z
N MET A 1 -8.97 3.11 -20.74
CA MET A 1 -8.03 2.01 -21.00
C MET A 1 -7.72 1.87 -22.48
N LEU A 2 -8.71 1.68 -23.37
CA LEU A 2 -8.47 1.63 -24.82
C LEU A 2 -7.67 2.83 -25.33
N ASP A 3 -8.00 4.04 -24.88
CA ASP A 3 -7.25 5.27 -25.17
C ASP A 3 -5.77 5.20 -24.77
N GLN A 4 -5.47 4.58 -23.62
CA GLN A 4 -4.11 4.43 -23.12
C GLN A 4 -3.33 3.39 -23.91
N ILE A 5 -3.96 2.25 -24.24
CA ILE A 5 -3.38 1.23 -25.11
C ILE A 5 -3.07 1.86 -26.47
N ALA A 6 -4.05 2.53 -27.09
CA ALA A 6 -3.87 3.21 -28.37
C ALA A 6 -2.75 4.26 -28.33
N GLY A 7 -2.67 5.03 -27.23
CA GLY A 7 -1.64 6.04 -27.02
C GLY A 7 -0.24 5.47 -26.74
N CYS A 8 -0.13 4.18 -26.38
CA CYS A 8 1.15 3.52 -26.17
C CYS A 8 1.64 2.71 -27.38
N VAL A 9 0.79 2.37 -28.36
CA VAL A 9 1.20 1.55 -29.52
C VAL A 9 2.34 2.21 -30.29
N ASP A 10 3.47 1.51 -30.40
CA ASP A 10 4.52 1.78 -31.41
C ASP A 10 4.26 0.97 -32.67
N SER A 11 4.12 -0.34 -32.53
CA SER A 11 3.85 -1.25 -33.65
C SER A 11 2.94 -2.39 -33.24
N GLY A 12 2.32 -3.05 -34.21
CA GLY A 12 1.46 -4.21 -33.93
C GLY A 12 0.42 -4.47 -35.00
N SER A 13 -0.46 -5.43 -34.72
CA SER A 13 -1.60 -5.76 -35.57
C SER A 13 -2.86 -5.92 -34.73
N PHE A 14 -3.99 -5.53 -35.29
CA PHE A 14 -5.26 -5.64 -34.59
C PHE A 14 -6.40 -5.98 -35.53
N THR A 15 -7.33 -6.76 -35.00
CA THR A 15 -8.52 -7.25 -35.69
C THR A 15 -9.74 -6.74 -34.94
N ILE A 16 -10.65 -6.09 -35.67
CA ILE A 16 -11.89 -5.56 -35.11
C ILE A 16 -13.08 -5.94 -35.97
N GLU A 17 -14.20 -6.18 -35.32
CA GLU A 17 -15.51 -6.35 -35.91
C GLU A 17 -16.35 -5.13 -35.52
N ILE A 18 -16.90 -4.39 -36.49
CA ILE A 18 -17.71 -3.20 -36.24
C ILE A 18 -19.13 -3.50 -36.69
N ASP A 19 -20.04 -3.63 -35.72
CA ASP A 19 -21.46 -3.71 -36.00
C ASP A 19 -22.00 -2.31 -36.28
N LEU A 20 -22.60 -2.15 -37.45
CA LEU A 20 -23.21 -0.89 -37.88
C LEU A 20 -24.73 -0.98 -37.81
N ARG A 21 -25.36 0.09 -37.35
CA ARG A 21 -26.80 0.29 -37.44
C ARG A 21 -27.18 0.97 -38.76
N ALA A 22 -28.43 0.79 -39.17
CA ALA A 22 -28.97 1.52 -40.29
C ALA A 22 -28.87 3.04 -40.07
N GLY A 23 -28.39 3.76 -41.08
CA GLY A 23 -28.21 5.20 -40.99
C GLY A 23 -27.42 5.78 -42.16
N ARG A 24 -27.27 7.11 -42.17
CA ARG A 24 -26.55 7.84 -43.22
C ARG A 24 -25.63 8.88 -42.60
N VAL A 25 -24.40 8.95 -43.10
CA VAL A 25 -23.40 9.93 -42.66
C VAL A 25 -22.66 10.52 -43.86
N PRO A 26 -22.38 11.83 -43.87
CA PRO A 26 -21.50 12.41 -44.87
C PRO A 26 -20.08 11.84 -44.72
N VAL A 27 -19.41 11.54 -45.83
CA VAL A 27 -18.00 11.08 -45.86
C VAL A 27 -17.11 11.94 -46.75
N ALA A 28 -17.70 12.77 -47.61
CA ALA A 28 -17.05 13.82 -48.38
C ALA A 28 -18.10 14.88 -48.76
N ASP A 29 -17.68 16.07 -49.21
CA ASP A 29 -18.57 17.19 -49.55
C ASP A 29 -19.75 16.83 -50.46
N ALA A 30 -19.54 15.88 -51.37
CA ALA A 30 -20.55 15.45 -52.34
C ALA A 30 -21.14 14.06 -52.06
N TRP A 31 -20.64 13.31 -51.06
CA TRP A 31 -20.94 11.89 -50.88
C TRP A 31 -21.34 11.51 -49.46
N THR A 32 -22.29 10.59 -49.39
CA THR A 32 -22.87 10.03 -48.18
C THR A 32 -22.66 8.53 -48.16
N LEU A 33 -22.30 8.02 -47.01
CA LEU A 33 -22.26 6.60 -46.73
C LEU A 33 -23.55 6.19 -46.01
N GLU A 34 -24.24 5.21 -46.55
CA GLU A 34 -25.47 4.64 -46.01
C GLU A 34 -25.22 3.18 -45.59
N ALA A 35 -25.45 2.89 -44.31
CA ALA A 35 -25.57 1.53 -43.82
C ALA A 35 -27.02 1.09 -43.96
N VAL A 36 -27.26 0.01 -44.73
CA VAL A 36 -28.59 -0.57 -44.96
C VAL A 36 -28.67 -1.93 -44.26
N GLY A 37 -29.71 -2.11 -43.43
CA GLY A 37 -29.82 -3.25 -42.52
C GLY A 37 -28.91 -3.07 -41.30
N THR A 38 -28.20 -4.13 -40.93
CA THR A 38 -27.20 -4.12 -39.84
C THR A 38 -25.90 -4.75 -40.36
N PRO A 39 -25.16 -4.06 -41.24
CA PRO A 39 -23.91 -4.59 -41.77
C PRO A 39 -22.86 -4.69 -40.66
N THR A 40 -22.05 -5.73 -40.76
CA THR A 40 -20.86 -5.93 -39.94
C THR A 40 -19.63 -5.65 -40.80
N VAL A 41 -18.66 -4.94 -40.24
CA VAL A 41 -17.40 -4.61 -40.91
C VAL A 41 -16.25 -5.30 -40.19
N ASP A 42 -15.64 -6.27 -40.86
CA ASP A 42 -14.41 -6.92 -40.41
C ASP A 42 -13.22 -6.08 -40.86
N LEU A 43 -12.35 -5.71 -39.93
CA LEU A 43 -11.19 -4.89 -40.20
C LEU A 43 -9.94 -5.48 -39.57
N ALA A 44 -8.92 -5.66 -40.40
CA ALA A 44 -7.57 -6.02 -39.96
C ALA A 44 -6.62 -4.85 -40.27
N ALA A 45 -5.84 -4.42 -39.28
CA ALA A 45 -4.93 -3.29 -39.42
C ALA A 45 -3.55 -3.60 -38.86
N THR A 46 -2.54 -2.92 -39.42
CA THR A 46 -1.15 -2.97 -38.94
C THR A 46 -0.69 -1.57 -38.58
N ALA A 47 -0.21 -1.39 -37.36
CA ALA A 47 0.37 -0.15 -36.87
C ALA A 47 1.90 -0.16 -36.96
N VAL A 48 2.48 0.96 -37.39
CA VAL A 48 3.92 1.23 -37.38
C VAL A 48 4.11 2.67 -36.96
N ALA A 49 5.02 2.89 -36.00
CA ALA A 49 5.29 4.18 -35.40
C ALA A 49 4.00 4.90 -34.91
N GLY A 50 3.11 4.17 -34.23
CA GLY A 50 1.85 4.70 -33.68
C GLY A 50 0.77 5.04 -34.71
N HIS A 51 0.99 4.72 -35.99
CA HIS A 51 0.06 5.00 -37.07
C HIS A 51 -0.34 3.75 -37.83
N VAL A 52 -1.60 3.68 -38.27
CA VAL A 52 -2.09 2.62 -39.14
C VAL A 52 -1.43 2.75 -40.51
N SER A 53 -0.54 1.80 -40.79
CA SER A 53 0.21 1.71 -42.05
C SER A 53 -0.58 0.96 -43.13
N ARG A 54 -1.41 0.00 -42.72
CA ARG A 54 -2.25 -0.82 -43.58
C ARG A 54 -3.57 -1.14 -42.90
N LEU A 55 -4.64 -1.15 -43.69
CA LEU A 55 -5.99 -1.46 -43.24
C LEU A 55 -6.71 -2.25 -44.34
N ASP A 56 -7.18 -3.45 -43.98
CA ASP A 56 -7.98 -4.33 -44.82
C ASP A 56 -9.40 -4.37 -44.23
N LEU A 57 -10.40 -3.97 -45.00
CA LEU A 57 -11.80 -3.88 -44.59
C LEU A 57 -12.66 -4.81 -45.44
N THR A 58 -13.54 -5.58 -44.82
CA THR A 58 -14.55 -6.43 -45.48
C THR A 58 -15.93 -6.19 -44.87
N VAL A 59 -16.99 -6.17 -45.69
CA VAL A 59 -18.37 -5.94 -45.26
C VAL A 59 -19.19 -7.22 -45.38
N GLY A 60 -19.78 -7.66 -44.27
CA GLY A 60 -20.70 -8.80 -44.14
C GLY A 60 -22.06 -8.40 -43.57
N GLY A 61 -22.98 -9.37 -43.44
CA GLY A 61 -24.26 -9.23 -42.70
C GLY A 61 -25.30 -8.22 -43.23
N GLY A 62 -24.93 -7.36 -44.18
CA GLY A 62 -25.77 -6.27 -44.67
C GLY A 62 -25.17 -5.56 -45.87
N THR A 63 -25.35 -4.23 -45.97
CA THR A 63 -24.84 -3.45 -47.09
C THR A 63 -24.33 -2.08 -46.67
N LEU A 64 -23.12 -1.74 -47.12
CA LEU A 64 -22.53 -0.42 -47.00
C LEU A 64 -22.53 0.25 -48.39
N LEU A 65 -23.31 1.33 -48.54
CA LEU A 65 -23.57 2.00 -49.81
C LEU A 65 -22.94 3.39 -49.83
N LEU A 66 -22.12 3.67 -50.84
CA LEU A 66 -21.65 5.02 -51.13
C LEU A 66 -22.55 5.64 -52.21
N GLU A 67 -23.15 6.78 -51.89
CA GLU A 67 -24.00 7.55 -52.79
C GLU A 67 -23.66 9.04 -52.78
N GLY A 68 -23.99 9.75 -53.85
CA GLY A 68 -23.85 11.21 -53.85
C GLY A 68 -23.90 11.82 -55.24
N ASN A 69 -23.72 13.14 -55.29
CA ASN A 69 -23.84 13.90 -56.53
C ASN A 69 -22.77 13.44 -57.53
N HIS A 70 -23.19 13.17 -58.77
CA HIS A 70 -22.37 12.64 -59.87
C HIS A 70 -21.78 11.22 -59.67
N LEU A 71 -22.16 10.49 -58.61
CA LEU A 71 -21.78 9.10 -58.41
C LEU A 71 -22.85 8.15 -58.98
N ARG A 72 -22.76 7.85 -60.29
CA ARG A 72 -23.61 6.86 -60.96
C ARG A 72 -22.75 5.74 -61.54
N PRO A 73 -22.96 4.46 -61.15
CA PRO A 73 -23.99 3.95 -60.24
C PRO A 73 -23.66 4.15 -58.75
N LYS A 74 -24.66 3.98 -57.87
CA LYS A 74 -24.43 3.84 -56.41
C LYS A 74 -23.55 2.62 -56.15
N ILE A 75 -22.58 2.75 -55.25
CA ILE A 75 -21.51 1.77 -55.05
C ILE A 75 -21.76 0.97 -53.77
N LEU A 76 -21.93 -0.34 -53.91
CA LEU A 76 -21.98 -1.30 -52.81
C LEU A 76 -20.54 -1.71 -52.49
N ILE A 77 -20.02 -1.32 -51.33
CA ILE A 77 -18.67 -1.64 -50.90
C ILE A 77 -18.67 -3.06 -50.31
N LYS A 78 -17.78 -3.93 -50.81
CA LYS A 78 -17.59 -5.29 -50.27
C LYS A 78 -16.28 -5.43 -49.51
N SER A 79 -15.20 -4.90 -50.08
CA SER A 79 -13.91 -4.84 -49.38
C SER A 79 -13.04 -3.70 -49.92
N LEU A 80 -12.15 -3.20 -49.07
CA LEU A 80 -11.18 -2.14 -49.38
C LEU A 80 -9.84 -2.48 -48.72
N ARG A 81 -8.73 -2.25 -49.42
CA ARG A 81 -7.38 -2.22 -48.85
C ARG A 81 -6.82 -0.81 -48.94
N PHE A 82 -6.41 -0.28 -47.80
CA PHE A 82 -5.74 1.00 -47.66
C PHE A 82 -4.28 0.80 -47.23
N GLU A 83 -3.37 1.56 -47.82
CA GLU A 83 -1.97 1.67 -47.42
C GLU A 83 -1.61 3.15 -47.21
N ALA A 84 -0.98 3.47 -46.09
CA ALA A 84 -0.53 4.82 -45.78
C ALA A 84 0.42 5.33 -46.86
N GLY A 85 0.23 6.58 -47.31
CA GLY A 85 0.97 7.20 -48.41
C GLY A 85 0.54 6.76 -49.82
N LYS A 86 -0.18 5.64 -49.99
CA LYS A 86 -0.69 5.17 -51.29
C LYS A 86 -2.21 5.31 -51.44
N GLY A 87 -2.94 5.43 -50.34
CA GLY A 87 -4.41 5.44 -50.33
C GLY A 87 -4.99 4.05 -50.57
N ILE A 88 -6.14 3.97 -51.24
CA ILE A 88 -6.78 2.69 -51.54
C ILE A 88 -6.05 1.98 -52.69
N THR A 89 -5.40 0.85 -52.39
CA THR A 89 -4.64 0.03 -53.34
C THR A 89 -5.50 -1.06 -53.98
N GLU A 90 -6.46 -1.64 -53.24
CA GLU A 90 -7.41 -2.64 -53.74
C GLU A 90 -8.84 -2.33 -53.29
N ALA A 91 -9.82 -2.65 -54.14
CA ALA A 91 -11.23 -2.45 -53.82
C ALA A 91 -12.11 -3.47 -54.55
N ASN A 92 -13.06 -4.07 -53.81
CA ASN A 92 -14.12 -4.90 -54.36
C ASN A 92 -15.48 -4.25 -54.10
N TYR A 93 -16.24 -4.00 -55.15
CA TYR A 93 -17.51 -3.31 -55.07
C TYR A 93 -18.45 -3.73 -56.20
N ARG A 94 -19.74 -3.43 -56.05
CA ARG A 94 -20.76 -3.67 -57.09
C ARG A 94 -21.69 -2.48 -57.26
N GLY A 95 -22.22 -2.27 -58.46
CA GLY A 95 -23.30 -1.32 -58.69
C GLY A 95 -24.63 -1.84 -58.12
N ARG A 96 -25.46 -0.95 -57.57
CA ARG A 96 -26.83 -1.28 -57.15
C ARG A 96 -27.80 -1.24 -58.35
N GLY A 97 -28.71 -2.23 -58.42
CA GLY A 97 -29.80 -2.26 -59.41
C GLY A 97 -29.39 -2.73 -60.82
N ILE A 98 -29.98 -2.11 -61.85
CA ILE A 98 -29.80 -2.42 -63.29
C ILE A 98 -28.31 -2.33 -63.72
N TRP A 99 -27.51 -1.61 -62.95
CA TRP A 99 -26.07 -1.42 -63.18
C TRP A 99 -25.19 -2.60 -62.73
N ARG A 100 -25.77 -3.67 -62.17
CA ARG A 100 -25.04 -4.90 -61.77
C ARG A 100 -24.12 -5.48 -62.86
N PRO A 101 -24.50 -5.53 -64.16
CA PRO A 101 -23.63 -6.07 -65.22
C PRO A 101 -22.61 -5.05 -65.77
N ILE A 102 -22.80 -3.74 -65.53
CA ILE A 102 -22.10 -2.65 -66.25
C ILE A 102 -20.91 -2.10 -65.43
N VAL A 103 -20.58 -2.72 -64.29
CA VAL A 103 -19.53 -2.24 -63.36
C VAL A 103 -18.15 -2.13 -64.03
N TRP A 104 -17.85 -2.94 -65.06
CA TRP A 104 -16.59 -2.86 -65.80
C TRP A 104 -16.37 -1.49 -66.47
N VAL A 105 -17.44 -0.88 -67.02
CA VAL A 105 -17.37 0.42 -67.72
C VAL A 105 -17.18 1.59 -66.74
N PHE A 106 -17.74 1.49 -65.54
CA PHE A 106 -17.67 2.54 -64.51
C PHE A 106 -16.55 2.31 -63.49
N ARG A 107 -15.65 1.35 -63.73
CA ARG A 107 -14.59 0.97 -62.79
C ARG A 107 -13.70 2.15 -62.42
N GLY A 108 -13.32 2.99 -63.40
CA GLY A 108 -12.47 4.17 -63.17
C GLY A 108 -13.14 5.24 -62.27
N LEU A 109 -14.41 5.54 -62.51
CA LEU A 109 -15.19 6.51 -61.70
C LEU A 109 -15.41 6.00 -60.28
N ALA A 110 -15.78 4.73 -60.12
CA ALA A 110 -15.99 4.12 -58.82
C ALA A 110 -14.69 4.02 -58.02
N THR A 111 -13.58 3.62 -58.65
CA THR A 111 -12.26 3.58 -58.00
C THR A 111 -11.79 4.99 -57.61
N SER A 112 -11.99 5.99 -58.49
CA SER A 112 -11.69 7.39 -58.20
C SER A 112 -12.50 7.90 -57.01
N ALA A 113 -13.78 7.52 -56.90
CA ALA A 113 -14.61 7.89 -55.78
C ALA A 113 -14.15 7.26 -54.47
N LEU A 114 -13.92 5.95 -54.47
CA LEU A 114 -13.38 5.27 -53.29
C LEU A 114 -12.05 5.88 -52.85
N ARG A 115 -11.16 6.25 -53.78
CA ARG A 115 -9.87 6.90 -53.47
C ARG A 115 -9.97 8.26 -52.79
N LYS A 116 -11.12 8.95 -52.82
CA LYS A 116 -11.30 10.19 -52.03
C LYS A 116 -11.92 9.95 -50.65
N LEU A 117 -12.21 8.70 -50.29
CA LEU A 117 -12.54 8.37 -48.90
C LEU A 117 -11.30 8.58 -48.04
N GLU A 118 -11.47 9.30 -46.95
CA GLU A 118 -10.40 9.58 -46.01
C GLU A 118 -10.46 8.57 -44.87
N PHE A 119 -9.42 7.75 -44.75
CA PHE A 119 -9.29 6.79 -43.66
C PHE A 119 -8.59 7.45 -42.47
N ARG A 120 -9.11 7.21 -41.27
CA ARG A 120 -8.41 7.56 -40.04
C ARG A 120 -7.21 6.64 -39.87
N THR A 121 -6.04 7.23 -39.66
CA THR A 121 -4.78 6.51 -39.48
C THR A 121 -4.31 6.49 -38.03
N ASP A 122 -5.03 7.12 -37.11
CA ASP A 122 -4.76 7.02 -35.69
C ASP A 122 -5.38 5.74 -35.12
N VAL A 123 -4.59 4.99 -34.34
CA VAL A 123 -4.99 3.69 -33.77
C VAL A 123 -6.26 3.82 -32.92
N LEU A 124 -6.38 4.91 -32.16
CA LEU A 124 -7.53 5.16 -31.29
C LEU A 124 -8.85 5.22 -32.06
N SER A 125 -8.92 6.03 -33.13
CA SER A 125 -10.13 6.12 -33.94
C SER A 125 -10.51 4.76 -34.51
N VAL A 126 -9.53 3.97 -34.97
CA VAL A 126 -9.81 2.64 -35.54
C VAL A 126 -10.29 1.67 -34.46
N LEU A 127 -9.68 1.63 -33.27
CA LEU A 127 -10.15 0.79 -32.15
C LEU A 127 -11.56 1.15 -31.66
N HIS A 128 -11.97 2.42 -31.81
CA HIS A 128 -13.36 2.86 -31.54
C HIS A 128 -14.31 2.64 -32.72
N GLY A 129 -13.84 2.01 -33.80
CA GLY A 129 -14.62 1.77 -35.02
C GLY A 129 -14.87 3.02 -35.86
N ASN A 130 -14.24 4.15 -35.54
CA ASN A 130 -14.33 5.40 -36.32
C ASN A 130 -13.31 5.41 -37.47
N VAL A 131 -13.56 4.60 -38.50
CA VAL A 131 -12.57 4.31 -39.55
C VAL A 131 -12.50 5.39 -40.64
N LEU A 132 -13.59 6.12 -40.86
CA LEU A 132 -13.70 7.12 -41.94
C LEU A 132 -13.78 8.54 -41.38
N GLY A 133 -13.02 9.45 -41.98
CA GLY A 133 -13.06 10.89 -41.74
C GLY A 133 -13.97 11.63 -42.73
N VAL A 134 -14.33 12.86 -42.37
CA VAL A 134 -14.86 13.85 -43.32
C VAL A 134 -13.76 14.89 -43.53
N LYS A 135 -13.44 15.16 -44.79
CA LYS A 135 -12.46 16.18 -45.18
C LYS A 135 -13.02 17.58 -44.89
N ASP A 136 -13.01 17.99 -43.63
CA ASP A 136 -13.17 19.35 -43.12
C ASP A 136 -13.37 19.34 -41.59
N VAL A 137 -12.37 18.89 -40.82
CA VAL A 137 -12.08 19.41 -39.47
C VAL A 137 -10.62 19.05 -39.16
N ALA A 138 -9.73 20.04 -39.16
CA ALA A 138 -8.44 19.92 -38.49
C ALA A 138 -8.68 19.48 -37.04
N ALA A 139 -8.09 18.34 -36.64
CA ALA A 139 -8.11 17.90 -35.25
C ALA A 139 -7.69 19.07 -34.34
N PRO A 140 -8.43 19.40 -33.26
CA PRO A 140 -7.94 20.39 -32.32
C PRO A 140 -6.67 19.82 -31.69
N ALA A 141 -5.56 20.51 -31.94
CA ALA A 141 -4.29 20.28 -31.29
C ALA A 141 -4.49 20.31 -29.78
N ALA A 142 -3.94 19.31 -29.10
CA ALA A 142 -3.80 19.30 -27.65
C ALA A 142 -3.10 20.59 -27.19
N ARG A 143 -3.78 21.40 -26.38
CA ARG A 143 -3.16 22.38 -25.49
C ARG A 143 -3.95 22.58 -24.21
N ASP A 144 -3.21 22.46 -23.12
CA ASP A 144 -3.35 23.10 -21.82
C ASP A 144 -4.51 22.68 -20.90
N ARG A 145 -4.20 21.63 -20.10
CA ARG A 145 -4.67 21.55 -18.71
C ARG A 145 -4.11 22.75 -17.95
N ASN A 146 -4.92 23.78 -17.75
CA ASN A 146 -4.99 24.59 -16.51
C ASN A 146 -5.91 25.80 -16.74
N SER A 147 -7.18 25.69 -16.33
CA SER A 147 -7.93 26.74 -15.62
C SER A 147 -9.37 26.31 -15.42
N SER A 148 -9.72 26.05 -14.17
CA SER A 148 -11.07 25.84 -13.69
C SER A 148 -11.76 27.19 -13.44
N SER A 149 -12.84 27.47 -14.16
CA SER A 149 -13.94 28.33 -13.70
C SER A 149 -15.23 27.95 -14.44
N PRO A 150 -16.34 27.68 -13.74
CA PRO A 150 -17.59 27.26 -14.36
C PRO A 150 -18.41 28.50 -14.73
N THR A 151 -18.29 28.95 -15.97
CA THR A 151 -19.26 29.90 -16.54
C THR A 151 -20.14 29.14 -17.52
N ALA A 152 -21.45 29.21 -17.29
CA ALA A 152 -22.51 28.56 -18.04
C ALA A 152 -22.28 28.62 -19.56
N SER A 153 -22.09 27.46 -20.17
CA SER A 153 -21.85 27.35 -21.61
C SER A 153 -23.16 27.51 -22.36
N ALA A 154 -23.17 28.44 -23.31
CA ALA A 154 -24.15 28.49 -24.40
C ALA A 154 -24.27 27.11 -25.08
N PRO A 155 -25.43 26.75 -25.66
CA PRO A 155 -25.61 25.45 -26.31
C PRO A 155 -24.57 25.27 -27.41
N ALA A 156 -23.80 24.19 -27.31
CA ALA A 156 -22.82 23.82 -28.32
C ALA A 156 -23.53 23.69 -29.69
N PRO A 157 -22.90 24.15 -30.79
CA PRO A 157 -23.46 23.96 -32.12
C PRO A 157 -23.74 22.46 -32.39
N PRO A 158 -24.80 22.12 -33.14
CA PRO A 158 -25.17 20.73 -33.37
C PRO A 158 -24.02 19.98 -34.06
N ARG A 159 -23.55 18.91 -33.41
CA ARG A 159 -22.51 18.03 -33.92
C ARG A 159 -22.99 17.43 -35.25
N ARG A 160 -22.20 17.58 -36.33
CA ARG A 160 -22.50 16.93 -37.61
C ARG A 160 -22.41 15.39 -37.44
N PRO A 161 -23.30 14.61 -38.06
CA PRO A 161 -23.21 13.15 -38.04
C PRO A 161 -21.87 12.68 -38.60
N ALA A 162 -21.24 11.73 -37.92
CA ALA A 162 -19.95 11.15 -38.28
C ALA A 162 -20.03 9.61 -38.32
N PHE A 163 -19.02 8.92 -38.86
CA PHE A 163 -19.06 7.46 -38.99
C PHE A 163 -19.34 6.72 -37.67
N ILE A 164 -18.79 7.21 -36.56
CA ILE A 164 -19.07 6.69 -35.21
C ILE A 164 -20.57 6.68 -34.86
N ASP A 165 -21.40 7.51 -35.50
CA ASP A 165 -22.84 7.50 -35.31
C ASP A 165 -23.53 6.29 -35.96
N LEU A 166 -22.88 5.62 -36.91
CA LEU A 166 -23.34 4.34 -37.45
C LEU A 166 -22.91 3.16 -36.58
N VAL A 167 -21.90 3.31 -35.73
CA VAL A 167 -21.39 2.22 -34.90
C VAL A 167 -22.39 1.91 -33.78
N SER A 168 -22.80 0.64 -33.70
CA SER A 168 -23.56 0.12 -32.55
C SER A 168 -22.66 -0.55 -31.52
N GLU A 169 -21.68 -1.32 -31.98
CA GLU A 169 -20.73 -2.07 -31.14
C GLU A 169 -19.45 -2.29 -31.94
N VAL A 170 -18.32 -2.26 -31.24
CA VAL A 170 -17.03 -2.70 -31.78
C VAL A 170 -16.56 -3.86 -30.91
N ARG A 171 -16.18 -4.96 -31.54
CA ARG A 171 -15.48 -6.08 -30.90
C ARG A 171 -14.04 -6.10 -31.37
N ILE A 172 -13.11 -6.28 -30.45
CA ILE A 172 -11.67 -6.34 -30.70
C ILE A 172 -11.21 -7.75 -30.37
N HIS A 173 -10.45 -8.35 -31.27
CA HIS A 173 -9.99 -9.74 -31.17
C HIS A 173 -8.50 -9.82 -31.47
N ASP A 174 -7.81 -10.74 -30.79
CA ASP A 174 -6.46 -11.22 -31.13
C ASP A 174 -5.52 -10.12 -31.62
N SER A 175 -5.44 -9.04 -30.86
CA SER A 175 -4.67 -7.85 -31.22
C SER A 175 -3.40 -7.81 -30.39
N GLU A 176 -2.26 -7.58 -31.02
CA GLU A 176 -0.95 -7.59 -30.38
C GLU A 176 -0.20 -6.30 -30.70
N PHE A 177 0.41 -5.70 -29.68
CA PHE A 177 1.06 -4.41 -29.74
C PHE A 177 2.39 -4.45 -29.00
N VAL A 178 3.37 -3.75 -29.55
CA VAL A 178 4.58 -3.32 -28.84
C VAL A 178 4.38 -1.86 -28.46
N ALA A 179 4.60 -1.53 -27.19
CA ALA A 179 4.43 -0.18 -26.70
C ALA A 179 5.70 0.66 -26.85
N TYR A 180 5.53 1.95 -27.17
CA TYR A 180 6.56 2.96 -27.00
C TYR A 180 6.98 3.03 -25.55
N GLY A 181 8.27 3.17 -25.28
CA GLY A 181 8.76 3.49 -23.95
C GLY A 181 8.32 4.87 -23.43
N GLY A 182 8.28 5.02 -22.11
CA GLY A 182 7.85 6.23 -21.40
C GLY A 182 6.36 6.54 -21.49
N ARG A 183 5.50 5.62 -21.96
CA ARG A 183 4.05 5.84 -22.09
C ARG A 183 3.29 5.35 -20.85
N PRO A 184 2.33 6.13 -20.33
CA PRO A 184 1.57 5.74 -19.16
C PRO A 184 0.52 4.68 -19.49
N LEU A 185 0.41 3.68 -18.63
CA LEU A 185 -0.63 2.65 -18.60
C LEU A 185 -1.20 2.55 -17.18
N SER A 186 -2.52 2.51 -17.07
CA SER A 186 -3.22 2.43 -15.79
C SER A 186 -4.29 1.34 -15.84
N LEU A 187 -4.18 0.39 -14.92
CA LEU A 187 -5.13 -0.69 -14.70
C LEU A 187 -6.01 -0.31 -13.50
N GLY A 188 -6.91 0.64 -13.74
CA GLY A 188 -7.75 1.22 -12.69
C GLY A 188 -6.94 2.05 -11.68
N SER A 189 -7.41 2.11 -10.43
CA SER A 189 -6.74 2.88 -9.36
C SER A 189 -5.62 2.11 -8.65
N MET A 190 -5.42 0.84 -8.98
CA MET A 190 -4.54 -0.05 -8.23
C MET A 190 -3.12 -0.12 -8.80
N ILE A 191 -2.98 -0.10 -10.13
CA ILE A 191 -1.68 -0.19 -10.78
C ILE A 191 -1.59 0.87 -11.86
N GLU A 192 -0.58 1.73 -11.74
CA GLU A 192 -0.25 2.78 -12.69
C GLU A 192 1.24 2.71 -12.97
N PHE A 193 1.66 2.75 -14.23
CA PHE A 193 3.07 2.69 -14.59
C PHE A 193 3.34 3.33 -15.94
N HIS A 194 4.61 3.56 -16.22
CA HIS A 194 5.09 3.86 -17.55
C HIS A 194 5.75 2.61 -18.12
N THR A 195 5.60 2.37 -19.41
CA THR A 195 6.40 1.39 -20.15
C THR A 195 7.88 1.78 -20.10
N ALA A 196 8.80 0.85 -19.91
CA ALA A 196 10.23 1.20 -19.83
C ALA A 196 10.76 1.89 -21.10
N SER A 197 11.56 2.94 -20.92
CA SER A 197 12.19 3.67 -22.03
C SER A 197 13.25 2.83 -22.77
N PRO A 198 13.30 2.85 -24.12
CA PRO A 198 14.22 2.04 -24.93
C PRO A 198 15.71 2.41 -24.79
N SER A 199 16.05 3.45 -24.02
CA SER A 199 17.44 3.77 -23.65
C SER A 199 18.05 2.73 -22.69
N ARG A 200 17.22 1.87 -22.10
CA ARG A 200 17.64 0.65 -21.41
C ARG A 200 17.61 -0.52 -22.40
N THR A 201 18.55 -1.46 -22.29
CA THR A 201 18.60 -2.73 -23.06
C THR A 201 17.45 -3.69 -22.70
N GLY A 202 16.34 -3.16 -22.19
CA GLY A 202 15.28 -3.90 -21.55
C GLY A 202 14.26 -4.47 -22.50
N THR A 203 13.44 -5.40 -22.00
CA THR A 203 12.37 -6.03 -22.77
C THR A 203 11.22 -5.03 -22.96
N PRO A 204 10.86 -4.66 -24.21
CA PRO A 204 9.78 -3.72 -24.45
C PRO A 204 8.46 -4.28 -23.91
N VAL A 205 7.54 -3.38 -23.55
CA VAL A 205 6.22 -3.83 -23.09
C VAL A 205 5.41 -4.33 -24.28
N HIS A 206 5.02 -5.59 -24.21
CA HIS A 206 4.07 -6.23 -25.12
C HIS A 206 2.68 -6.17 -24.50
N VAL A 207 1.70 -5.69 -25.25
CA VAL A 207 0.29 -5.66 -24.85
C VAL A 207 -0.52 -6.43 -25.88
N ALA A 208 -1.36 -7.36 -25.43
CA ALA A 208 -2.32 -8.03 -26.29
C ALA A 208 -3.74 -7.78 -25.81
N ILE A 209 -4.67 -7.52 -26.72
CA ILE A 209 -6.12 -7.53 -26.46
C ILE A 209 -6.64 -8.86 -26.96
N VAL A 210 -7.03 -9.73 -26.04
CA VAL A 210 -7.64 -11.04 -26.34
C VAL A 210 -9.10 -10.84 -26.73
N ALA A 211 -9.81 -10.01 -25.96
CA ALA A 211 -11.18 -9.64 -26.24
C ALA A 211 -11.44 -8.20 -25.78
N GLY A 212 -12.04 -7.40 -26.65
CA GLY A 212 -12.50 -6.05 -26.30
C GLY A 212 -13.91 -5.82 -26.82
N VAL A 213 -14.68 -5.02 -26.10
CA VAL A 213 -15.99 -4.53 -26.53
C VAL A 213 -16.06 -3.04 -26.25
N PHE A 214 -16.54 -2.27 -27.21
CA PHE A 214 -16.79 -0.84 -27.09
C PHE A 214 -18.17 -0.50 -27.65
N ARG A 215 -18.95 0.27 -26.89
CA ARG A 215 -20.26 0.79 -27.29
C ARG A 215 -20.29 2.31 -27.08
N PRO A 216 -20.42 3.11 -28.15
CA PRO A 216 -20.46 4.57 -28.04
C PRO A 216 -21.63 5.07 -27.16
N ALA A 217 -21.42 6.20 -26.47
CA ALA A 217 -22.48 6.88 -25.72
C ALA A 217 -23.62 7.34 -26.64
N ARG A 218 -24.88 7.08 -26.24
CA ARG A 218 -26.05 7.40 -27.08
C ARG A 218 -27.36 7.42 -26.29
N GLU A 219 -28.27 8.34 -26.66
CA GLU A 219 -29.67 8.36 -26.19
C GLU A 219 -29.79 8.31 -24.65
N GLY A 220 -28.91 9.04 -23.95
CA GLY A 220 -28.85 9.05 -22.48
C GLY A 220 -28.15 7.83 -21.86
N ARG A 221 -27.71 6.85 -22.64
CA ARG A 221 -26.83 5.77 -22.18
C ARG A 221 -25.37 6.21 -22.22
N PRO A 222 -24.61 6.00 -21.14
CA PRO A 222 -23.18 6.27 -21.13
C PRO A 222 -22.45 5.31 -22.07
N GLU A 223 -21.25 5.70 -22.46
CA GLU A 223 -20.31 4.81 -23.15
C GLU A 223 -20.03 3.57 -22.30
N GLN A 224 -19.92 2.42 -22.95
CA GLN A 224 -19.54 1.16 -22.30
C GLN A 224 -18.30 0.60 -22.96
N PHE A 225 -17.38 0.10 -22.14
CA PHE A 225 -16.22 -0.60 -22.64
C PHE A 225 -15.83 -1.75 -21.71
N GLY A 226 -15.21 -2.78 -22.27
CA GLY A 226 -14.58 -3.87 -21.55
C GLY A 226 -13.42 -4.40 -22.37
N VAL A 227 -12.28 -4.64 -21.74
CA VAL A 227 -11.07 -5.15 -22.40
C VAL A 227 -10.46 -6.21 -21.51
N ALA A 228 -10.24 -7.39 -22.07
CA ALA A 228 -9.45 -8.47 -21.50
C ALA A 228 -8.19 -8.65 -22.36
N GLY A 229 -7.04 -8.75 -21.72
CA GLY A 229 -5.77 -8.71 -22.43
C GLY A 229 -4.61 -9.28 -21.63
N ARG A 230 -3.43 -9.24 -22.26
CA ARG A 230 -2.16 -9.63 -21.68
C ARG A 230 -1.19 -8.46 -21.71
N VAL A 231 -0.28 -8.43 -20.75
CA VAL A 231 0.76 -7.41 -20.67
C VAL A 231 2.01 -8.01 -20.07
N ASP A 232 3.14 -7.86 -20.75
CA ASP A 232 4.43 -8.43 -20.37
C ASP A 232 5.55 -7.45 -20.70
N GLY A 233 6.60 -7.38 -19.87
CA GLY A 233 7.79 -6.58 -20.11
C GLY A 233 8.17 -5.66 -18.95
N GLU A 234 9.13 -4.76 -19.22
CA GLU A 234 9.66 -3.85 -18.20
C GLU A 234 8.82 -2.59 -18.04
N ILE A 235 8.62 -2.20 -16.79
CA ILE A 235 7.83 -1.04 -16.38
C ILE A 235 8.67 -0.11 -15.51
N GLU A 236 8.30 1.17 -15.48
CA GLU A 236 9.02 2.20 -14.73
C GLU A 236 8.07 3.28 -14.20
N ASN A 237 8.56 4.06 -13.23
CA ASN A 237 7.90 5.27 -12.71
C ASN A 237 6.40 5.05 -12.43
N GLY A 238 6.10 4.07 -11.59
CA GLY A 238 4.73 3.65 -11.32
C GLY A 238 4.36 3.67 -9.85
N ALA A 239 3.12 3.29 -9.59
CA ALA A 239 2.57 3.07 -8.27
C ALA A 239 1.71 1.82 -8.26
N ILE A 240 1.79 1.08 -7.15
CA ILE A 240 0.93 -0.04 -6.84
C ILE A 240 0.20 0.22 -5.53
N ALA A 241 -1.10 -0.05 -5.51
CA ALA A 241 -1.93 0.02 -4.33
C ALA A 241 -2.50 -1.36 -4.02
N PHE A 242 -2.20 -1.83 -2.81
CA PHE A 242 -2.81 -2.99 -2.19
C PHE A 242 -3.69 -2.51 -1.03
N VAL A 243 -4.55 -3.37 -0.46
CA VAL A 243 -5.43 -2.98 0.65
C VAL A 243 -4.66 -2.24 1.76
N GLY A 244 -4.94 -0.94 1.91
CA GLY A 244 -4.34 -0.07 2.94
C GLY A 244 -2.93 0.45 2.64
N SER A 245 -2.29 0.02 1.55
CA SER A 245 -0.90 0.35 1.22
C SER A 245 -0.78 0.92 -0.19
N ARG A 246 0.05 1.95 -0.37
CA ARG A 246 0.39 2.49 -1.70
C ARG A 246 1.88 2.74 -1.76
N CYS A 247 2.53 2.11 -2.73
CA CYS A 247 3.97 2.22 -2.96
C CYS A 247 4.24 2.72 -4.38
N ALA A 248 5.14 3.66 -4.51
CA ALA A 248 5.74 4.08 -5.76
C ALA A 248 6.99 3.22 -6.04
N PHE A 249 7.26 2.98 -7.32
CA PHE A 249 8.42 2.25 -7.78
C PHE A 249 9.09 2.97 -8.94
N SER A 250 10.42 2.87 -9.02
CA SER A 250 11.19 3.42 -10.15
C SER A 250 11.26 2.44 -11.32
N HIS A 251 11.32 1.15 -11.03
CA HIS A 251 11.50 0.09 -12.02
C HIS A 251 10.74 -1.17 -11.59
N GLY A 252 10.38 -1.99 -12.55
CA GLY A 252 9.82 -3.31 -12.32
C GLY A 252 9.71 -4.12 -13.59
N GLU A 253 9.32 -5.38 -13.43
CA GLU A 253 9.09 -6.33 -14.50
C GLU A 253 7.79 -7.08 -14.25
N LEU A 254 6.98 -7.21 -15.29
CA LEU A 254 5.73 -7.96 -15.26
C LEU A 254 5.80 -9.11 -16.27
N THR A 255 5.55 -10.32 -15.79
CA THR A 255 5.60 -11.53 -16.62
C THR A 255 4.35 -12.39 -16.43
N GLY A 256 3.89 -13.00 -17.52
CA GLY A 256 2.62 -13.73 -17.57
C GLY A 256 1.42 -12.85 -17.21
N GLY A 257 1.47 -11.54 -17.51
CA GLY A 257 0.42 -10.61 -17.08
C GLY A 257 -0.86 -10.79 -17.88
N ALA A 258 -2.01 -10.84 -17.19
CA ALA A 258 -3.34 -10.84 -17.78
C ALA A 258 -4.26 -9.89 -17.01
N PHE A 259 -4.95 -9.01 -17.72
CA PHE A 259 -5.79 -7.96 -17.14
C PHE A 259 -7.21 -8.01 -17.69
N GLU A 260 -8.16 -7.56 -16.88
CA GLU A 260 -9.51 -7.23 -17.33
C GLU A 260 -9.86 -5.85 -16.80
N VAL A 261 -10.30 -4.95 -17.69
CA VAL A 261 -10.72 -3.60 -17.31
C VAL A 261 -12.03 -3.26 -18.03
N GLY A 262 -13.04 -2.82 -17.30
CA GLY A 262 -14.30 -2.43 -17.92
C GLY A 262 -15.25 -1.66 -17.04
N SER A 263 -16.26 -1.10 -17.70
CA SER A 263 -17.45 -0.51 -17.09
C SER A 263 -18.69 -1.12 -17.75
N PRO A 264 -19.08 -2.36 -17.38
CA PRO A 264 -20.11 -3.11 -18.09
C PRO A 264 -21.51 -2.48 -17.97
N THR A 265 -21.77 -1.69 -16.92
CA THR A 265 -23.08 -1.07 -16.66
C THR A 265 -23.04 0.46 -16.58
N GLY A 266 -21.94 1.11 -16.99
CA GLY A 266 -21.71 2.54 -16.70
C GLY A 266 -21.37 2.83 -15.23
N ALA A 267 -21.05 1.78 -14.46
CA ALA A 267 -20.55 1.82 -13.09
C ALA A 267 -19.08 2.29 -13.03
N PRO A 268 -18.52 2.58 -11.84
CA PRO A 268 -17.08 2.79 -11.70
C PRO A 268 -16.28 1.67 -12.36
N ILE A 269 -15.17 2.05 -13.01
CA ILE A 269 -14.29 1.13 -13.72
C ILE A 269 -13.82 0.04 -12.76
N GLN A 270 -14.05 -1.22 -13.13
CA GLN A 270 -13.51 -2.38 -12.44
C GLN A 270 -12.27 -2.84 -13.19
N ALA A 271 -11.22 -3.17 -12.44
CA ALA A 271 -9.96 -3.67 -12.99
C ALA A 271 -9.50 -4.89 -12.19
N SER A 272 -9.04 -5.93 -12.87
CA SER A 272 -8.33 -7.06 -12.27
C SER A 272 -7.00 -7.26 -13.00
N LEU A 273 -6.02 -7.80 -12.29
CA LEU A 273 -4.73 -8.19 -12.86
C LEU A 273 -4.32 -9.53 -12.28
N SER A 274 -3.77 -10.41 -13.12
CA SER A 274 -3.01 -11.57 -12.69
C SER A 274 -1.65 -11.57 -13.37
N ALA A 275 -0.65 -12.16 -12.74
CA ALA A 275 0.69 -12.27 -13.31
C ALA A 275 1.39 -13.51 -12.76
N ALA A 276 2.25 -14.14 -13.57
CA ALA A 276 3.13 -15.19 -13.10
C ALA A 276 4.17 -14.60 -12.13
N THR A 277 4.74 -13.44 -12.46
CA THR A 277 5.61 -12.68 -11.55
C THR A 277 5.47 -11.18 -11.79
N LEU A 278 5.43 -10.42 -10.68
CA LEU A 278 5.59 -8.98 -10.65
C LEU A 278 6.77 -8.66 -9.72
N ALA A 279 7.83 -8.09 -10.25
CA ALA A 279 9.00 -7.65 -9.48
C ALA A 279 9.11 -6.12 -9.53
N LEU A 280 9.33 -5.46 -8.39
CA LEU A 280 9.33 -4.01 -8.27
C LEU A 280 10.49 -3.51 -7.40
N ASP A 281 11.13 -2.44 -7.86
CA ASP A 281 12.08 -1.63 -7.10
C ASP A 281 11.35 -0.42 -6.52
N LEU A 282 10.93 -0.55 -5.26
CA LEU A 282 10.15 0.45 -4.55
C LEU A 282 11.03 1.63 -4.11
N THR A 283 10.49 2.84 -4.26
CA THR A 283 11.21 4.09 -3.97
C THR A 283 10.59 4.91 -2.86
N ALA A 284 9.28 4.82 -2.68
CA ALA A 284 8.53 5.54 -1.67
C ALA A 284 7.21 4.82 -1.38
N GLY A 285 6.65 4.97 -0.19
CA GLY A 285 5.29 4.52 0.11
C GLY A 285 5.07 4.20 1.57
N GLU A 286 3.90 3.66 1.86
CA GLU A 286 3.56 3.15 3.19
C GLU A 286 3.00 1.74 3.03
N LEU A 287 3.57 0.80 3.78
CA LEU A 287 3.14 -0.59 3.80
C LEU A 287 2.63 -0.96 5.20
N ASP A 288 1.39 -1.40 5.25
CA ASP A 288 0.83 -2.03 6.44
C ASP A 288 1.28 -3.50 6.48
N VAL A 289 2.19 -3.81 7.40
CA VAL A 289 2.72 -5.17 7.58
C VAL A 289 1.71 -5.97 8.41
N PRO A 290 1.33 -7.17 7.96
CA PRO A 290 0.53 -8.10 8.76
C PRO A 290 1.12 -8.28 10.17
N GLY A 291 0.27 -8.15 11.19
CA GLY A 291 0.72 -8.10 12.58
C GLY A 291 0.95 -6.68 13.10
N GLY A 292 0.59 -5.63 12.36
CA GLY A 292 0.36 -4.28 12.87
C GLY A 292 1.48 -3.23 12.75
N PRO A 293 2.75 -3.54 12.42
CA PRO A 293 3.69 -2.50 12.04
C PRO A 293 3.25 -1.83 10.75
N ARG A 294 3.49 -0.53 10.70
CA ARG A 294 3.32 0.29 9.51
C ARG A 294 4.68 0.88 9.20
N VAL A 295 5.16 0.63 8.00
CA VAL A 295 6.54 0.93 7.60
C VAL A 295 6.51 1.84 6.39
N ASP A 296 7.23 2.96 6.48
CA ASP A 296 7.49 3.79 5.32
C ASP A 296 8.51 3.05 4.44
N VAL A 297 8.22 2.90 3.16
CA VAL A 297 9.10 2.24 2.20
C VAL A 297 9.96 3.30 1.51
N GLU A 298 11.26 3.06 1.39
CA GLU A 298 12.19 3.88 0.62
C GLU A 298 13.19 3.03 -0.17
N ALA A 299 13.84 3.62 -1.17
CA ALA A 299 14.90 2.95 -1.90
C ALA A 299 16.13 2.67 -1.01
N PRO A 300 16.82 1.52 -1.16
CA PRO A 300 16.59 0.47 -2.18
C PRO A 300 15.69 -0.66 -1.65
N SER A 301 14.38 -0.60 -1.90
CA SER A 301 13.45 -1.66 -1.50
C SER A 301 13.06 -2.53 -2.70
N HIS A 302 13.01 -3.84 -2.49
CA HIS A 302 12.64 -4.83 -3.51
C HIS A 302 11.41 -5.61 -3.06
N PHE A 303 10.45 -5.77 -3.98
CA PHE A 303 9.20 -6.46 -3.73
C PHE A 303 8.83 -7.33 -4.92
N VAL A 304 8.69 -8.63 -4.70
CA VAL A 304 8.37 -9.61 -5.72
C VAL A 304 7.13 -10.39 -5.30
N VAL A 305 6.18 -10.51 -6.22
CA VAL A 305 4.99 -11.35 -6.06
C VAL A 305 4.96 -12.38 -7.18
N ARG A 306 4.98 -13.65 -6.82
CA ARG A 306 4.71 -14.77 -7.73
C ARG A 306 3.25 -15.18 -7.66
N ASP A 307 2.71 -15.65 -8.77
CA ASP A 307 1.30 -16.06 -8.92
C ASP A 307 0.32 -14.97 -8.45
N LEU A 308 0.63 -13.71 -8.80
CA LEU A 308 -0.16 -12.55 -8.42
C LEU A 308 -1.59 -12.70 -8.95
N ARG A 309 -2.57 -12.47 -8.07
CA ARG A 309 -3.97 -12.25 -8.43
C ARG A 309 -4.49 -11.05 -7.67
N LEU A 310 -4.75 -9.96 -8.39
CA LEU A 310 -5.30 -8.71 -7.89
C LEU A 310 -6.77 -8.59 -8.31
N ARG A 311 -7.65 -8.42 -7.33
CA ARG A 311 -9.09 -8.31 -7.51
C ARG A 311 -9.52 -6.84 -7.57
N PRO A 312 -10.70 -6.53 -8.15
CA PRO A 312 -11.21 -5.15 -8.24
C PRO A 312 -11.42 -4.44 -6.90
N ASP A 313 -11.52 -5.18 -5.80
CA ASP A 313 -11.65 -4.64 -4.43
C ASP A 313 -10.30 -4.30 -3.78
N GLY A 314 -9.18 -4.45 -4.49
CA GLY A 314 -7.83 -4.23 -3.97
C GLY A 314 -7.22 -5.42 -3.25
N GLN A 315 -7.98 -6.49 -3.02
CA GLN A 315 -7.44 -7.70 -2.42
C GLN A 315 -6.51 -8.41 -3.40
N TYR A 316 -5.35 -8.83 -2.92
CA TYR A 316 -4.38 -9.57 -3.72
C TYR A 316 -4.05 -10.92 -3.11
N SER A 317 -3.58 -11.85 -3.93
CA SER A 317 -3.05 -13.15 -3.52
C SER A 317 -1.78 -13.46 -4.30
N GLY A 318 -0.91 -14.30 -3.75
CA GLY A 318 0.35 -14.69 -4.36
C GLY A 318 1.40 -15.10 -3.32
N ILE A 319 2.61 -15.39 -3.75
CA ILE A 319 3.75 -15.67 -2.89
C ILE A 319 4.69 -14.46 -2.93
N VAL A 320 4.95 -13.87 -1.78
CA VAL A 320 5.71 -12.62 -1.64
C VAL A 320 7.13 -12.90 -1.14
N ASP A 321 8.09 -12.35 -1.86
CA ASP A 321 9.47 -12.14 -1.40
C ASP A 321 9.69 -10.62 -1.30
N ALA A 322 10.14 -10.13 -0.14
CA ALA A 322 10.29 -8.70 0.09
C ALA A 322 11.55 -8.39 0.90
N GLU A 323 12.26 -7.36 0.48
CA GLU A 323 13.35 -6.74 1.21
C GLU A 323 13.07 -5.24 1.23
N LEU A 324 12.53 -4.75 2.34
CA LEU A 324 12.02 -3.39 2.48
C LEU A 324 12.87 -2.59 3.46
N PHE A 325 13.13 -1.34 3.09
CA PHE A 325 13.88 -0.38 3.89
C PHE A 325 13.02 0.85 4.13
N GLY A 326 13.16 1.44 5.32
CA GLY A 326 12.35 2.58 5.74
C GLY A 326 13.04 3.45 6.77
N LYS A 327 12.99 4.78 6.63
CA LYS A 327 13.46 5.70 7.67
C LYS A 327 12.58 5.73 8.91
N ALA A 328 11.30 5.46 8.74
CA ALA A 328 10.33 5.54 9.81
C ALA A 328 9.33 4.39 9.72
N GLY A 329 8.75 4.08 10.88
CA GLY A 329 7.64 3.17 11.00
C GLY A 329 6.99 3.34 12.36
N ARG A 330 5.90 2.61 12.61
CA ARG A 330 5.25 2.59 13.91
C ARG A 330 4.55 1.28 14.18
N ILE A 331 4.52 0.91 15.45
CA ILE A 331 3.62 -0.11 15.99
C ILE A 331 2.62 0.62 16.87
N GLN A 332 1.33 0.56 16.54
CA GLN A 332 0.29 1.26 17.29
C GLN A 332 -0.78 0.28 17.76
N ARG A 333 -1.06 0.28 19.07
CA ARG A 333 -2.12 -0.56 19.66
C ARG A 333 -2.71 0.07 20.92
N ASN A 334 -4.04 0.19 20.97
CA ASN A 334 -4.80 0.72 22.12
C ASN A 334 -4.20 2.02 22.70
N GLY A 335 -3.78 2.94 21.83
CA GLY A 335 -3.17 4.23 22.21
C GLY A 335 -1.67 4.20 22.53
N VAL A 336 -1.04 3.03 22.64
CA VAL A 336 0.42 2.88 22.75
C VAL A 336 1.03 2.97 21.36
N VAL A 337 2.05 3.82 21.20
CA VAL A 337 2.80 3.99 19.95
C VAL A 337 4.27 3.72 20.22
N VAL A 338 4.84 2.77 19.48
CA VAL A 338 6.28 2.56 19.39
C VAL A 338 6.71 3.08 18.03
N SER A 339 7.51 4.16 18.02
CA SER A 339 8.08 4.69 16.78
C SER A 339 9.28 3.84 16.40
N LEU A 340 9.38 3.49 15.13
CA LEU A 340 10.51 2.77 14.54
C LEU A 340 11.27 3.71 13.62
N SER A 341 12.58 3.52 13.51
CA SER A 341 13.45 4.19 12.54
C SER A 341 14.51 3.23 12.01
N ASP A 342 15.07 3.50 10.83
CA ASP A 342 16.01 2.60 10.15
C ASP A 342 15.45 1.16 10.05
N VAL A 343 14.20 1.05 9.62
CA VAL A 343 13.45 -0.19 9.49
C VAL A 343 14.01 -1.01 8.33
N LYS A 344 14.25 -2.30 8.58
CA LYS A 344 14.53 -3.32 7.59
C LYS A 344 13.56 -4.46 7.80
N LEU A 345 12.81 -4.81 6.77
CA LEU A 345 11.90 -5.93 6.76
C LEU A 345 12.34 -6.92 5.70
N HIS A 346 12.44 -8.18 6.09
CA HIS A 346 12.73 -9.27 5.17
C HIS A 346 11.65 -10.34 5.26
N ALA A 347 11.15 -10.76 4.11
CA ALA A 347 10.16 -11.82 3.96
C ALA A 347 10.54 -12.68 2.75
N THR A 348 10.44 -13.99 2.89
CA THR A 348 10.71 -14.94 1.81
C THR A 348 9.61 -15.99 1.79
N GLY A 349 8.97 -16.17 0.64
CA GLY A 349 7.95 -17.19 0.44
C GLY A 349 6.66 -16.95 1.22
N VAL A 350 6.35 -15.72 1.63
CA VAL A 350 5.14 -15.43 2.42
C VAL A 350 3.91 -15.59 1.52
N ALA A 351 3.03 -16.52 1.87
CA ALA A 351 1.80 -16.75 1.14
C ALA A 351 0.75 -15.70 1.51
N ILE A 352 0.25 -14.98 0.52
CA ILE A 352 -0.86 -14.04 0.65
C ILE A 352 -2.11 -14.65 0.04
N ALA A 353 -3.17 -14.76 0.83
CA ALA A 353 -4.49 -15.16 0.38
C ALA A 353 -5.50 -14.05 0.71
N SER A 354 -6.03 -13.39 -0.32
CA SER A 354 -7.00 -12.28 -0.18
C SER A 354 -6.54 -11.17 0.80
N GLY A 355 -5.27 -10.78 0.69
CA GLY A 355 -4.66 -9.76 1.55
C GLY A 355 -4.25 -10.25 2.95
N ARG A 356 -4.34 -11.56 3.24
CA ARG A 356 -3.91 -12.14 4.51
C ARG A 356 -2.64 -12.97 4.34
N ALA A 357 -1.68 -12.76 5.22
CA ALA A 357 -0.35 -13.35 5.13
C ALA A 357 -0.15 -14.56 6.04
N THR A 358 0.53 -15.57 5.51
CA THR A 358 1.02 -16.74 6.24
C THR A 358 2.46 -17.03 5.84
N GLY A 359 3.36 -17.11 6.82
CA GLY A 359 4.80 -17.29 6.58
C GLY A 359 5.65 -16.48 7.55
N ASP A 360 6.96 -16.48 7.34
CA ASP A 360 7.91 -15.87 8.26
C ASP A 360 8.36 -14.48 7.78
N VAL A 361 8.50 -13.56 8.73
CA VAL A 361 8.94 -12.18 8.53
C VAL A 361 9.99 -11.82 9.58
N GLN A 362 11.07 -11.21 9.13
CA GLN A 362 12.10 -10.63 9.99
C GLN A 362 12.00 -9.11 9.95
N LEU A 363 12.11 -8.49 11.12
CA LEU A 363 12.02 -7.04 11.28
C LEU A 363 13.18 -6.56 12.15
N GLU A 364 14.00 -5.66 11.62
CA GLU A 364 15.04 -4.94 12.34
C GLU A 364 14.76 -3.45 12.30
N SER A 365 14.99 -2.75 13.41
CA SER A 365 14.84 -1.29 13.47
C SER A 365 15.54 -0.73 14.69
N LYS A 366 15.66 0.59 14.75
CA LYS A 366 15.73 1.30 16.02
C LYS A 366 14.32 1.63 16.49
N TYR A 367 14.07 1.57 17.78
CA TYR A 367 12.79 1.94 18.37
C TYR A 367 12.93 3.17 19.27
N ARG A 368 11.81 3.86 19.43
CA ARG A 368 11.60 4.91 20.42
C ARG A 368 10.22 4.73 21.05
N MET A 369 10.19 4.62 22.37
CA MET A 369 8.96 4.47 23.13
C MET A 369 8.98 5.42 24.33
N ASP A 370 7.94 6.26 24.40
CA ASP A 370 7.68 7.14 25.53
C ASP A 370 6.78 6.38 26.53
N TYR A 371 7.34 6.02 27.70
CA TYR A 371 6.66 5.21 28.71
C TYR A 371 6.60 5.94 30.06
N PRO A 372 5.39 6.26 30.57
CA PRO A 372 5.25 6.88 31.87
C PRO A 372 5.36 5.82 32.98
N LEU A 373 6.45 5.85 33.75
CA LEU A 373 6.53 5.09 34.99
C LEU A 373 5.64 5.74 36.05
N VAL A 374 4.63 5.02 36.53
CA VAL A 374 3.73 5.47 37.60
C VAL A 374 4.24 4.94 38.94
N VAL A 375 4.79 5.82 39.76
CA VAL A 375 5.19 5.52 41.13
C VAL A 375 4.02 5.85 42.05
N ARG A 376 3.42 4.81 42.64
CA ARG A 376 2.38 4.94 43.65
C ARG A 376 3.01 5.03 45.03
N TYR A 377 2.79 6.15 45.71
CA TYR A 377 3.11 6.26 47.13
C TYR A 377 1.93 5.71 47.94
N PRO A 378 2.16 4.83 48.92
CA PRO A 378 1.10 4.24 49.74
C PRO A 378 0.50 5.22 50.75
N VAL A 379 1.05 6.43 50.88
CA VAL A 379 0.41 7.53 51.60
C VAL A 379 -0.57 8.20 50.63
N ALA A 380 -1.88 7.98 50.80
CA ALA A 380 -2.92 8.48 49.89
C ALA A 380 -2.88 10.01 49.64
N GLN A 381 -2.24 10.77 50.55
CA GLN A 381 -2.06 12.22 50.46
C GLN A 381 -0.92 12.62 49.50
N VAL A 382 -0.01 11.71 49.17
CA VAL A 382 1.04 11.90 48.16
C VAL A 382 0.52 11.27 46.87
N GLY A 383 0.02 12.10 45.96
CA GLY A 383 -0.51 11.65 44.67
C GLY A 383 0.47 10.80 43.87
N GLU A 384 -0.05 10.05 42.90
CA GLU A 384 0.77 9.28 41.96
C GLU A 384 1.82 10.18 41.29
N ARG A 385 3.09 9.77 41.28
CA ARG A 385 4.12 10.48 40.53
C ARG A 385 4.38 9.75 39.23
N ARG A 386 4.28 10.49 38.13
CA ARG A 386 4.58 9.98 36.79
C ARG A 386 5.97 10.46 36.38
N VAL A 387 6.84 9.53 36.05
CA VAL A 387 8.17 9.81 35.51
C VAL A 387 8.16 9.39 34.05
N GLN A 388 8.25 10.37 33.15
CA GLN A 388 8.32 10.07 31.73
C GLN A 388 9.70 9.47 31.42
N LEU A 389 9.71 8.21 30.98
CA LEU A 389 10.92 7.52 30.55
C LEU A 389 10.92 7.42 29.03
N LEU A 390 12.07 7.76 28.46
CA LEU A 390 12.32 7.60 27.03
C LEU A 390 13.16 6.34 26.83
N PHE A 391 12.56 5.32 26.24
CA PHE A 391 13.27 4.10 25.84
C PHE A 391 13.62 4.21 24.36
N GLN A 392 14.91 4.07 24.04
CA GLN A 392 15.40 4.11 22.67
C GLN A 392 16.55 3.13 22.48
N GLY A 393 16.54 2.35 21.40
CA GLY A 393 17.57 1.34 21.16
C GLY A 393 17.31 0.54 19.90
N SER A 394 17.99 -0.59 19.75
CA SER A 394 17.74 -1.55 18.68
C SER A 394 16.55 -2.45 19.01
N PHE A 395 15.78 -2.83 18.00
CA PHE A 395 14.68 -3.79 18.04
C PHE A 395 14.86 -4.77 16.89
N ALA A 396 14.79 -6.06 17.18
CA ALA A 396 14.78 -7.13 16.19
C ALA A 396 13.67 -8.13 16.53
N ALA A 397 12.96 -8.62 15.54
CA ALA A 397 11.93 -9.64 15.70
C ALA A 397 11.93 -10.63 14.54
N THR A 398 11.65 -11.89 14.86
CA THR A 398 11.32 -12.93 13.89
C THR A 398 9.90 -13.38 14.17
N LEU A 399 9.01 -13.17 13.20
CA LEU A 399 7.58 -13.37 13.33
C LEU A 399 7.12 -14.45 12.36
N HIS A 400 6.34 -15.40 12.87
CA HIS A 400 5.52 -16.32 12.13
C HIS A 400 4.09 -15.78 12.05
N LEU A 401 3.64 -15.50 10.83
CA LEU A 401 2.31 -15.00 10.51
C LEU A 401 1.38 -16.17 10.20
N GLN A 402 0.17 -16.12 10.73
CA GLN A 402 -0.90 -17.06 10.44
C GLN A 402 -2.20 -16.30 10.16
N ASP A 403 -2.62 -16.30 8.90
CA ASP A 403 -3.80 -15.57 8.41
C ASP A 403 -3.83 -14.09 8.85
N ALA A 404 -2.65 -13.47 8.96
CA ALA A 404 -2.51 -12.13 9.50
C ALA A 404 -2.91 -11.08 8.45
N GLY A 405 -3.84 -10.21 8.78
CA GLY A 405 -4.31 -9.12 7.91
C GLY A 405 -4.09 -7.74 8.51
N SER A 406 -4.25 -6.69 7.68
CA SER A 406 -4.26 -5.29 8.14
C SER A 406 -5.51 -4.94 8.96
N ASP A 407 -6.55 -5.77 8.93
CA ASP A 407 -7.76 -5.65 9.76
C ASP A 407 -7.56 -6.10 11.23
N GLY A 408 -6.33 -6.43 11.61
CA GLY A 408 -5.98 -6.88 12.95
C GLY A 408 -6.45 -8.29 13.28
N LYS A 409 -6.99 -9.04 12.30
CA LYS A 409 -7.32 -10.46 12.44
C LYS A 409 -6.09 -11.34 12.12
N GLY A 410 -6.20 -12.60 12.51
CA GLY A 410 -5.11 -13.58 12.43
C GLY A 410 -4.20 -13.53 13.65
N ALA A 411 -3.03 -14.15 13.50
CA ALA A 411 -2.01 -14.19 14.54
C ALA A 411 -0.62 -13.88 13.98
N ALA A 412 0.20 -13.22 14.79
CA ALA A 412 1.64 -13.08 14.58
C ALA A 412 2.35 -13.52 15.86
N THR A 413 3.13 -14.59 15.77
CA THR A 413 3.83 -15.18 16.92
C THR A 413 5.32 -15.25 16.63
N GLY A 414 6.17 -15.25 17.65
CA GLY A 414 7.61 -15.41 17.40
C GLY A 414 8.45 -14.84 18.52
N GLU A 415 9.66 -14.43 18.20
CA GLU A 415 10.64 -13.95 19.17
C GLU A 415 11.05 -12.51 18.84
N TYR A 416 11.36 -11.75 19.89
CA TYR A 416 11.90 -10.41 19.75
C TYR A 416 13.05 -10.18 20.71
N ARG A 417 13.85 -9.17 20.38
CA ARG A 417 14.92 -8.63 21.21
C ARG A 417 14.95 -7.12 21.08
N PHE A 418 14.95 -6.40 22.20
CA PHE A 418 15.26 -4.96 22.19
C PHE A 418 16.30 -4.58 23.23
N THR A 419 17.05 -3.52 22.92
CA THR A 419 18.06 -2.96 23.82
C THR A 419 17.55 -1.71 24.51
N VAL A 420 17.77 -1.61 25.81
CA VAL A 420 17.38 -0.47 26.65
C VAL A 420 18.64 0.19 27.19
N PRO A 421 18.81 1.51 27.02
CA PRO A 421 19.93 2.22 27.59
C PRO A 421 19.75 2.27 29.10
N TRP A 422 20.87 2.25 29.83
CA TRP A 422 20.85 2.19 31.28
C TRP A 422 20.26 3.43 32.00
N PRO A 423 20.52 4.69 31.58
CA PRO A 423 20.12 5.87 32.36
C PRO A 423 18.61 6.00 32.66
N PRO A 424 17.67 5.70 31.73
CA PRO A 424 16.25 5.68 32.04
C PRO A 424 15.87 4.65 33.11
N VAL A 425 16.49 3.46 33.09
CA VAL A 425 16.24 2.38 34.06
C VAL A 425 16.80 2.74 35.43
N GLU A 426 17.99 3.33 35.47
CA GLU A 426 18.59 3.88 36.69
C GLU A 426 17.69 4.94 37.33
N ARG A 427 17.21 5.89 36.53
CA ARG A 427 16.27 6.94 36.99
C ARG A 427 14.98 6.34 37.52
N ALA A 428 14.41 5.35 36.83
CA ALA A 428 13.21 4.63 37.25
C ALA A 428 13.41 3.95 38.61
N ALA A 429 14.50 3.18 38.74
CA ALA A 429 14.83 2.44 39.94
C ALA A 429 14.97 3.36 41.15
N PHE A 430 15.69 4.48 40.99
CA PHE A 430 15.89 5.42 42.10
C PHE A 430 14.62 6.14 42.51
N GLU A 431 13.73 6.47 41.57
CA GLU A 431 12.44 7.08 41.94
C GLU A 431 11.57 6.11 42.75
N VAL A 432 11.58 4.81 42.40
CA VAL A 432 10.88 3.77 43.18
C VAL A 432 11.55 3.54 44.53
N LEU A 433 12.87 3.43 44.59
CA LEU A 433 13.62 3.26 45.85
C LEU A 433 13.43 4.45 46.78
N ARG A 434 13.51 5.67 46.27
CA ARG A 434 13.25 6.91 47.03
C ARG A 434 11.83 6.94 47.59
N ALA A 435 10.85 6.47 46.81
CA ALA A 435 9.48 6.35 47.26
C ALA A 435 9.30 5.29 48.36
N LYS A 436 10.04 4.18 48.32
CA LYS A 436 10.04 3.17 49.40
C LYS A 436 10.77 3.67 50.64
N TRP A 437 11.92 4.35 50.51
CA TRP A 437 12.66 4.90 51.65
C TRP A 437 11.87 5.94 52.43
N SER A 438 11.11 6.81 51.74
CA SER A 438 10.29 7.81 52.44
C SER A 438 9.17 7.19 53.29
N GLN A 439 8.71 5.98 52.96
CA GLN A 439 7.73 5.23 53.75
C GLN A 439 8.34 4.64 55.03
N ASP A 440 9.61 4.27 54.95
CA ASP A 440 10.30 3.51 56.00
C ASP A 440 10.90 4.36 57.11
N ILE A 441 10.92 5.69 56.95
CA ILE A 441 11.38 6.63 57.99
C ILE A 441 10.31 6.69 59.10
N PRO A 442 10.59 6.21 60.32
CA PRO A 442 9.66 6.25 61.43
C PRO A 442 9.16 7.68 61.73
N PRO A 443 7.90 7.87 62.18
CA PRO A 443 7.33 9.19 62.49
C PRO A 443 8.17 10.03 63.46
N ILE A 444 8.92 9.37 64.34
CA ILE A 444 9.80 9.96 65.35
C ILE A 444 11.00 10.70 64.71
N MET A 445 11.32 10.39 63.44
CA MET A 445 12.44 10.97 62.69
C MET A 445 12.02 12.02 61.64
N ARG A 446 10.77 12.51 61.63
CA ARG A 446 10.30 13.53 60.66
C ARG A 446 11.08 14.86 60.69
N ASN A 447 11.78 15.17 61.79
CA ASN A 447 12.62 16.37 61.93
C ASN A 447 14.05 16.19 61.38
N VAL A 448 14.35 15.01 60.80
CA VAL A 448 15.61 14.68 60.14
C VAL A 448 15.35 14.58 58.64
N GLY A 449 15.95 15.47 57.86
CA GLY A 449 15.96 15.41 56.41
C GLY A 449 16.94 14.35 55.93
N PHE A 450 16.46 13.44 55.09
CA PHE A 450 17.28 12.47 54.39
C PHE A 450 17.33 12.86 52.91
N VAL A 451 18.53 13.03 52.38
CA VAL A 451 18.78 13.19 50.95
C VAL A 451 19.60 11.98 50.51
N VAL A 452 19.09 11.25 49.52
CA VAL A 452 19.80 10.10 48.94
C VAL A 452 20.14 10.44 47.51
N ASP A 453 21.44 10.55 47.23
CA ASP A 453 21.99 10.89 45.94
C ASP A 453 22.67 9.67 45.31
N PRO A 454 22.30 9.30 44.08
CA PRO A 454 22.87 8.13 43.43
C PRO A 454 24.29 8.41 42.91
N LYS A 455 25.23 7.52 43.21
CA LYS A 455 26.59 7.52 42.64
C LYS A 455 26.73 6.54 41.48
N ARG A 456 26.13 5.35 41.60
CA ARG A 456 26.12 4.32 40.57
C ARG A 456 24.99 3.33 40.80
N PHE A 457 24.09 3.18 39.86
CA PHE A 457 23.27 1.98 39.71
C PHE A 457 23.84 1.22 38.52
N GLY A 458 23.97 -0.11 38.55
CA GLY A 458 24.47 -0.82 37.37
C GLY A 458 24.45 -2.33 37.52
N PRO A 459 24.38 -3.08 36.41
CA PRO A 459 24.55 -4.53 36.48
C PRO A 459 25.96 -4.86 37.00
N CYS A 460 26.07 -5.91 37.81
CA CYS A 460 27.34 -6.50 38.24
C CYS A 460 27.62 -7.88 37.61
N GLY A 461 26.79 -8.24 36.62
CA GLY A 461 26.71 -9.52 35.94
C GLY A 461 25.29 -9.75 35.42
N GLY A 462 25.06 -10.86 34.71
CA GLY A 462 23.74 -11.15 34.09
C GLY A 462 22.57 -11.29 35.07
N THR A 463 22.83 -11.56 36.35
CA THR A 463 21.80 -11.84 37.36
C THR A 463 21.84 -10.90 38.56
N CYS A 464 22.72 -9.89 38.59
CA CYS A 464 22.91 -9.06 39.76
C CYS A 464 23.04 -7.57 39.45
N PHE A 465 22.61 -6.74 40.41
CA PHE A 465 22.75 -5.30 40.38
C PHE A 465 23.56 -4.77 41.55
N LEU A 466 24.41 -3.79 41.28
CA LEU A 466 25.09 -2.98 42.27
C LEU A 466 24.44 -1.60 42.39
N VAL A 467 24.28 -1.17 43.64
CA VAL A 467 23.78 0.16 43.99
C VAL A 467 24.82 0.85 44.85
N ASN A 468 25.21 2.07 44.47
CA ASN A 468 26.07 2.95 45.24
C ASN A 468 25.37 4.30 45.42
N LEU A 469 25.19 4.72 46.66
CA LEU A 469 24.48 5.95 47.03
C LEU A 469 25.28 6.71 48.07
N ASP A 470 25.16 8.03 47.99
CA ASP A 470 25.43 8.93 49.10
C ASP A 470 24.15 9.20 49.87
N VAL A 471 24.13 8.84 51.14
CA VAL A 471 23.07 9.23 52.05
C VAL A 471 23.54 10.42 52.88
N THR A 472 22.89 11.57 52.70
CA THR A 472 23.05 12.75 53.54
C THR A 472 21.93 12.81 54.57
N VAL A 473 22.31 12.86 55.84
CA VAL A 473 21.37 13.03 56.97
C VAL A 473 21.54 14.44 57.55
N GLU A 474 20.46 15.24 57.59
CA GLU A 474 20.45 16.61 58.13
C GLU A 474 19.36 16.75 59.20
N LYS A 475 19.72 17.06 60.46
CA LYS A 475 18.75 17.46 61.49
C LYS A 475 18.66 18.98 61.56
N LYS A 476 17.45 19.53 61.36
CA LYS A 476 17.19 20.97 61.46
C LYS A 476 16.69 21.32 62.86
N GLU A 477 17.24 22.37 63.47
CA GLU A 477 16.70 22.99 64.70
C GLU A 477 16.30 24.45 64.45
N ALA A 478 15.52 25.01 65.38
CA ALA A 478 14.97 26.38 65.31
C ALA A 478 16.02 27.49 65.13
N LYS A 479 17.32 27.21 65.31
CA LYS A 479 18.43 28.18 65.19
C LYS A 479 19.66 27.69 64.38
N GLY A 480 19.54 26.62 63.57
CA GLY A 480 20.65 26.18 62.71
C GLY A 480 20.66 24.68 62.33
N ARG A 481 21.72 24.25 61.63
CA ARG A 481 21.97 22.85 61.23
C ARG A 481 22.76 22.12 62.32
N LEU A 482 22.24 21.00 62.82
CA LEU A 482 22.84 20.29 63.97
C LEU A 482 23.97 19.34 63.57
N PHE A 483 23.86 18.66 62.43
CA PHE A 483 24.93 17.87 61.82
C PHE A 483 24.60 17.54 60.36
N ARG A 484 25.64 17.24 59.56
CA ARG A 484 25.58 16.66 58.21
C ARG A 484 26.55 15.49 58.16
N GLN A 485 26.06 14.31 57.80
CA GLN A 485 26.91 13.13 57.58
C GLN A 485 26.63 12.53 56.21
N VAL A 486 27.70 12.16 55.50
CA VAL A 486 27.65 11.47 54.21
C VAL A 486 28.08 10.02 54.44
N CYS A 487 27.26 9.10 53.94
CA CYS A 487 27.49 7.66 54.01
C CYS A 487 27.61 7.09 52.62
N ASP A 488 28.70 6.37 52.33
CA ASP A 488 28.79 5.55 51.11
C ASP A 488 27.99 4.27 51.37
N THR A 489 27.07 3.91 50.49
CA THR A 489 26.35 2.63 50.60
C THR A 489 26.77 1.72 49.45
N GLN A 490 26.88 0.42 49.71
CA GLN A 490 26.94 -0.57 48.65
C GLN A 490 25.76 -1.52 48.84
N GLY A 491 25.01 -1.72 47.77
CA GLY A 491 23.93 -2.67 47.74
C GLY A 491 24.05 -3.66 46.60
N LYS A 492 23.61 -4.89 46.86
CA LYS A 492 23.47 -5.94 45.85
C LYS A 492 22.00 -6.34 45.78
N ALA A 493 21.51 -6.59 44.58
CA ALA A 493 20.19 -7.13 44.34
C ALA A 493 20.22 -8.21 43.25
N ASP A 494 19.27 -9.13 43.30
CA ASP A 494 19.06 -10.14 42.27
C ASP A 494 18.10 -9.58 41.22
N LEU A 495 18.45 -9.72 39.93
CA LEU A 495 17.53 -9.42 38.84
C LEU A 495 16.62 -10.61 38.60
N VAL A 496 15.30 -10.40 38.66
CA VAL A 496 14.32 -11.46 38.42
C VAL A 496 13.33 -11.01 37.35
N VAL A 497 13.11 -11.87 36.37
CA VAL A 497 12.05 -11.72 35.38
C VAL A 497 10.77 -12.33 35.91
N ASP A 498 9.71 -11.53 35.96
CA ASP A 498 8.35 -12.00 36.23
C ASP A 498 7.58 -12.04 34.91
N THR A 499 7.54 -13.24 34.32
CA THR A 499 6.89 -13.51 33.03
C THR A 499 5.39 -13.23 33.09
N ALA A 500 4.75 -13.44 34.24
CA ALA A 500 3.30 -13.28 34.40
C ALA A 500 2.89 -11.80 34.35
N SER A 501 3.64 -10.93 35.04
CA SER A 501 3.41 -9.48 35.00
C SER A 501 4.11 -8.79 33.82
N ARG A 502 4.86 -9.54 32.99
CA ARG A 502 5.69 -9.04 31.88
C ARG A 502 6.62 -7.93 32.35
N SER A 503 7.26 -8.16 33.49
CA SER A 503 8.11 -7.19 34.15
C SER A 503 9.44 -7.82 34.55
N PHE A 504 10.43 -6.97 34.83
CA PHE A 504 11.60 -7.41 35.57
C PHE A 504 11.81 -6.49 36.75
N LEU A 505 12.27 -7.09 37.85
CA LEU A 505 12.33 -6.47 39.15
C LEU A 505 13.62 -6.83 39.87
N LEU A 506 13.98 -6.01 40.85
CA LEU A 506 15.04 -6.33 41.79
C LEU A 506 14.46 -7.02 43.02
N ARG A 507 14.97 -8.21 43.32
CA ARG A 507 14.74 -8.92 44.58
C ARG A 507 15.93 -8.74 45.51
N ASN A 508 15.64 -8.88 46.80
CA ASN A 508 16.65 -8.90 47.86
C ASN A 508 17.57 -7.68 47.81
N VAL A 509 17.02 -6.49 47.53
CA VAL A 509 17.82 -5.26 47.49
C VAL A 509 18.33 -4.99 48.90
N ARG A 510 19.57 -5.38 49.16
CA ARG A 510 20.25 -5.19 50.44
C ARG A 510 21.16 -3.99 50.30
N ILE A 511 21.00 -3.00 51.17
CA ILE A 511 21.79 -1.78 51.15
C ILE A 511 22.57 -1.70 52.45
N GLU A 512 23.89 -1.73 52.36
CA GLU A 512 24.76 -1.64 53.52
C GLU A 512 25.43 -0.26 53.58
N PRO A 513 25.06 0.60 54.55
CA PRO A 513 25.72 1.88 54.73
C PRO A 513 27.10 1.72 55.36
N ARG A 514 28.09 2.40 54.80
CA ARG A 514 29.45 2.59 55.33
C ARG A 514 29.69 4.08 55.54
N CYS A 515 29.41 4.57 56.73
CA CYS A 515 29.64 5.98 57.07
C CYS A 515 31.00 6.16 57.77
N ARG A 516 31.78 7.15 57.36
CA ARG A 516 33.05 7.53 58.01
C ARG A 516 32.86 8.84 58.81
N GLY A 517 33.20 8.87 60.10
CA GLY A 517 33.18 10.10 60.93
C GLY A 517 32.89 9.92 62.43
N ILE A 518 33.12 10.99 63.22
CA ILE A 518 33.03 11.02 64.70
C ILE A 518 31.60 10.76 65.24
N ALA A 519 30.57 10.98 64.42
CA ALA A 519 29.17 10.64 64.73
C ALA A 519 28.78 9.18 64.39
N GLY A 520 29.76 8.28 64.19
CA GLY A 520 29.54 6.87 63.82
C GLY A 520 28.61 6.09 64.75
N TRP A 521 28.41 6.53 65.99
CA TRP A 521 27.43 5.95 66.92
C TRP A 521 25.96 6.21 66.52
N VAL A 522 25.64 7.41 66.02
CA VAL A 522 24.29 7.76 65.54
C VAL A 522 23.95 6.94 64.29
N VAL A 523 24.94 6.72 63.43
CA VAL A 523 24.79 5.84 62.27
C VAL A 523 24.68 4.38 62.66
N ASN A 524 25.47 3.88 63.61
CA ASN A 524 25.32 2.49 64.08
C ASN A 524 23.96 2.26 64.76
N PHE A 525 23.35 3.28 65.35
CA PHE A 525 21.98 3.24 65.86
C PHE A 525 20.93 3.23 64.73
N LEU A 526 21.21 3.88 63.58
CA LEU A 526 20.38 3.88 62.37
C LEU A 526 20.72 2.73 61.40
N GLY A 527 21.83 2.03 61.58
CA GLY A 527 22.35 0.97 60.71
C GLY A 527 21.33 -0.15 60.47
N PRO A 528 20.61 -0.63 61.49
CA PRO A 528 19.50 -1.59 61.31
C PRO A 528 18.29 -1.02 60.56
N LEU A 529 18.05 0.29 60.64
CA LEU A 529 16.96 0.97 59.92
C LEU A 529 17.31 1.25 58.46
N LEU A 530 18.60 1.39 58.16
CA LEU A 530 19.14 1.61 56.81
C LEU A 530 19.46 0.29 56.09
N THR A 531 19.78 -0.77 56.82
CA THR A 531 19.96 -2.14 56.28
C THR A 531 18.60 -2.81 56.11
N LYS A 532 17.79 -2.27 55.20
CA LYS A 532 16.51 -2.88 54.81
C LYS A 532 16.69 -3.71 53.56
N THR A 533 16.03 -4.87 53.56
CA THR A 533 15.86 -5.68 52.37
C THR A 533 14.55 -5.25 51.72
N TYR A 534 14.62 -4.60 50.57
CA TYR A 534 13.42 -4.30 49.78
C TYR A 534 13.08 -5.51 48.93
N THR A 535 11.90 -6.08 49.16
CA THR A 535 11.29 -7.05 48.26
C THR A 535 10.65 -6.32 47.08
N ASP A 536 10.91 -6.86 45.89
CA ASP A 536 10.30 -6.54 44.60
C ASP A 536 10.26 -5.05 44.22
N VAL A 537 11.34 -4.56 43.62
CA VAL A 537 11.40 -3.24 42.96
C VAL A 537 11.26 -3.43 41.45
N THR A 538 10.06 -3.23 40.90
CA THR A 538 9.83 -3.28 39.45
C THR A 538 10.61 -2.18 38.75
N LEU A 539 11.50 -2.57 37.84
CA LEU A 539 12.33 -1.65 37.06
C LEU A 539 11.66 -1.26 35.75
N PHE A 540 10.96 -2.20 35.13
CA PHE A 540 10.25 -2.01 33.87
C PHE A 540 9.11 -3.02 33.78
N GLN A 541 8.02 -2.59 33.19
CA GLN A 541 6.87 -3.43 32.88
C GLN A 541 6.44 -3.15 31.43
N MET A 542 6.33 -4.21 30.63
CA MET A 542 5.84 -4.10 29.26
C MET A 542 4.38 -3.61 29.28
N PRO A 543 4.01 -2.57 28.50
CA PRO A 543 2.61 -2.16 28.38
C PRO A 543 1.69 -3.34 28.04
N GLU A 544 0.59 -3.51 28.79
CA GLU A 544 -0.35 -4.62 28.59
C GLU A 544 -0.95 -4.64 27.18
N ALA A 545 -1.09 -3.46 26.56
CA ALA A 545 -1.56 -3.30 25.20
C ALA A 545 -0.61 -3.89 24.15
N LEU A 546 0.68 -4.03 24.45
CA LEU A 546 1.66 -4.59 23.52
C LEU A 546 1.69 -6.12 23.60
N PRO A 547 1.87 -6.83 22.47
CA PRO A 547 1.87 -8.30 22.40
C PRO A 547 3.19 -8.94 22.86
N PHE A 548 4.01 -8.23 23.63
CA PHE A 548 5.36 -8.66 23.99
C PHE A 548 5.38 -9.25 25.40
N THR A 549 6.01 -10.41 25.56
CA THR A 549 6.33 -11.02 26.87
C THR A 549 7.78 -10.74 27.23
N ILE A 550 8.16 -10.78 28.50
CA ILE A 550 9.56 -10.69 28.93
C ILE A 550 9.97 -12.07 29.42
N GLU A 551 10.92 -12.73 28.76
CA GLU A 551 11.40 -14.07 29.13
C GLU A 551 12.82 -14.02 29.70
N SER A 552 13.68 -13.17 29.14
CA SER A 552 15.05 -12.97 29.64
C SER A 552 15.46 -11.50 29.61
N VAL A 553 16.37 -11.17 30.52
CA VAL A 553 16.97 -9.86 30.64
C VAL A 553 18.46 -10.04 30.91
N ASP A 554 19.29 -9.56 29.98
CA ASP A 554 20.74 -9.63 30.11
C ASP A 554 21.31 -8.22 30.30
N GLY A 555 22.08 -8.03 31.37
CA GLY A 555 22.81 -6.79 31.65
C GLY A 555 24.16 -6.75 30.94
N GLY A 556 24.43 -5.65 30.22
CA GLY A 556 25.75 -5.24 29.75
C GLY A 556 26.22 -3.96 30.45
N ASP A 557 27.45 -3.52 30.19
CA ASP A 557 28.07 -2.39 30.90
C ASP A 557 27.30 -1.06 30.77
N ASP A 558 26.62 -0.83 29.64
CA ASP A 558 25.90 0.41 29.30
C ASP A 558 24.42 0.20 28.90
N ARG A 559 23.98 -1.06 28.79
CA ARG A 559 22.68 -1.42 28.19
C ARG A 559 22.10 -2.69 28.81
N ILE A 560 20.79 -2.82 28.69
CA ILE A 560 20.04 -4.03 29.00
C ILE A 560 19.52 -4.60 27.69
N THR A 561 19.66 -5.91 27.50
CA THR A 561 18.93 -6.64 26.46
C THR A 561 17.71 -7.27 27.07
N ILE A 562 16.54 -7.05 26.49
CA ILE A 562 15.29 -7.71 26.85
C ILE A 562 14.90 -8.60 25.67
N ALA A 563 14.62 -9.87 25.94
CA ALA A 563 14.13 -10.81 24.95
C ALA A 563 12.90 -11.55 25.45
N GLY A 564 12.09 -12.00 24.51
CA GLY A 564 10.90 -12.79 24.79
C GLY A 564 10.09 -13.06 23.55
N LYS A 565 8.83 -13.44 23.75
CA LYS A 565 7.92 -13.81 22.67
C LYS A 565 6.98 -12.69 22.28
N VAL A 566 6.69 -12.66 20.98
CA VAL A 566 5.56 -11.93 20.40
C VAL A 566 4.36 -12.88 20.38
N ALA A 567 3.25 -12.45 20.95
CA ALA A 567 1.98 -13.15 20.93
C ALA A 567 0.88 -12.18 20.50
N TRP A 568 0.82 -11.91 19.20
CA TRP A 568 -0.26 -11.17 18.57
C TRP A 568 -1.36 -12.16 18.21
N ALA A 569 -2.47 -12.14 18.94
CA ALA A 569 -3.70 -12.76 18.53
C ALA A 569 -4.79 -11.67 18.51
N SER A 570 -5.70 -11.75 17.54
CA SER A 570 -6.90 -10.91 17.58
C SER A 570 -7.59 -11.11 18.93
N GLN A 571 -7.78 -10.01 19.67
CA GLN A 571 -8.73 -10.05 20.77
C GLN A 571 -10.09 -10.31 20.12
N ALA A 572 -10.66 -11.49 20.32
CA ALA A 572 -12.07 -11.69 20.07
C ALA A 572 -12.80 -10.52 20.78
N PRO A 573 -13.76 -9.84 20.11
CA PRO A 573 -14.55 -8.84 20.80
C PRO A 573 -15.11 -9.51 22.04
N ALA A 574 -14.83 -8.93 23.22
CA ALA A 574 -15.40 -9.42 24.46
C ALA A 574 -16.91 -9.50 24.21
N GLY A 575 -17.44 -10.73 24.14
CA GLY A 575 -18.88 -10.93 23.99
C GLY A 575 -19.57 -10.09 25.06
N PRO A 576 -20.71 -9.47 24.76
CA PRO A 576 -21.39 -8.59 25.71
C PRO A 576 -21.48 -9.31 27.04
N SER A 577 -20.83 -8.73 28.06
CA SER A 577 -20.84 -9.24 29.42
C SER A 577 -22.29 -9.42 29.82
N GLN A 578 -22.73 -10.68 29.83
CA GLN A 578 -24.06 -11.05 30.27
C GLN A 578 -24.19 -10.51 31.71
N PRO A 579 -25.17 -9.62 32.00
CA PRO A 579 -25.37 -9.17 33.36
C PRO A 579 -25.60 -10.40 34.24
N PRO A 580 -25.10 -10.38 35.50
CA PRO A 580 -25.25 -11.51 36.41
C PRO A 580 -26.72 -11.89 36.47
N SER A 581 -27.02 -13.14 36.11
CA SER A 581 -28.36 -13.69 36.25
C SER A 581 -28.80 -13.54 37.71
N SER A 582 -29.87 -12.75 37.91
CA SER A 582 -30.52 -12.63 39.20
C SER A 582 -30.91 -14.02 39.71
N PRO A 583 -30.70 -14.32 41.01
CA PRO A 583 -31.07 -15.62 41.56
C PRO A 583 -32.59 -15.79 41.47
N VAL A 584 -33.00 -16.89 40.82
CA VAL A 584 -34.39 -17.37 40.79
C VAL A 584 -34.79 -17.72 42.23
N PRO A 585 -35.90 -17.19 42.77
CA PRO A 585 -36.37 -17.58 44.09
C PRO A 585 -36.86 -19.04 44.07
N ALA A 586 -36.41 -19.81 45.05
CA ALA A 586 -36.79 -21.21 45.23
C ALA A 586 -38.32 -21.35 45.41
N ALA A 587 -38.88 -22.32 44.70
CA ALA A 587 -40.28 -22.72 44.87
C ALA A 587 -40.52 -23.27 46.29
N PRO A 588 -41.69 -23.03 46.90
CA PRO A 588 -41.98 -23.53 48.24
C PRO A 588 -42.20 -25.05 48.21
N PRO A 589 -41.87 -25.76 49.30
CA PRO A 589 -42.13 -27.19 49.41
C PRO A 589 -43.64 -27.44 49.51
N ARG A 590 -44.05 -28.60 48.98
CA ARG A 590 -45.43 -29.07 48.84
C ARG A 590 -46.22 -29.11 50.12
#